data_AF-A0A2E8A9L1-F1
#
_entry.id   AF-A0A2E8A9L1-F1
#
_cell.length_a   1.000
_cell.length_b   1.000
_cell.length_c   1.000
_cell.angle_alpha   90.00
_cell.angle_beta   90.00
_cell.angle_gamma   90.00
#
_symmetry.space_group_name_H-M   'P 1'
#
loop_
_entity.id
_entity.type
_entity.pdbx_description
1 polymer ?
#
loop_
_entity_poly.entity_id
_entity_poly.type
_entity_poly.pdbx_seq_one_letter_code
_entity_poly.pdbx_strand_id
1 'polypeptide(L)'
;MQLIPRILTLPLAIGLASPALMVQAQEKASATGYLEGGYEHDSNVTVDELNTSADESDQAWVFDAGLEGILKPTERLNVTLGYSLSGRRYQNLDEFDQNIHLLSADVSYDFDPVTVGTSYYYSHATLGSDPFLDFRRASVYLGSLLAEDVYLRGSL
;
A
#
# COMPACT_ATOMS: atom_id res chain seq x y z
N MET A 1 -20.83 -26.50 23.17
CA MET A 1 -21.17 -26.11 21.79
C MET A 1 -22.11 -24.92 21.87
N GLN A 2 -21.59 -23.70 21.73
CA GLN A 2 -22.39 -22.49 21.59
C GLN A 2 -22.03 -21.83 20.27
N LEU A 3 -23.07 -21.48 19.52
CA LEU A 3 -23.04 -21.00 18.14
C LEU A 3 -22.55 -19.56 18.12
N ILE A 4 -21.43 -19.31 17.43
CA ILE A 4 -20.90 -17.97 17.14
C ILE A 4 -21.81 -17.35 16.06
N PRO A 5 -22.47 -16.20 16.30
CA PRO A 5 -23.24 -15.54 15.26
C PRO A 5 -22.27 -14.87 14.29
N ARG A 6 -22.25 -15.34 13.03
CA ARG A 6 -21.59 -14.64 11.92
C ARG A 6 -22.36 -13.35 11.64
N ILE A 7 -21.84 -12.22 12.09
CA ILE A 7 -22.36 -10.90 11.71
C ILE A 7 -21.66 -10.46 10.43
N LEU A 8 -22.50 -10.15 9.45
CA LEU A 8 -22.16 -9.81 8.07
C LEU A 8 -21.61 -8.38 8.02
N THR A 9 -20.31 -8.24 7.76
CA THR A 9 -19.64 -6.97 7.48
C THR A 9 -19.99 -6.50 6.06
N LEU A 10 -20.54 -5.29 5.90
CA LEU A 10 -20.76 -4.67 4.59
C LEU A 10 -20.02 -3.33 4.55
N PRO A 11 -18.75 -3.27 4.09
CA PRO A 11 -18.08 -2.00 3.86
C PRO A 11 -18.67 -1.35 2.60
N LEU A 12 -19.41 -0.25 2.77
CA LEU A 12 -19.85 0.58 1.65
C LEU A 12 -18.77 1.65 1.39
N ALA A 13 -17.74 1.28 0.64
CA ALA A 13 -16.75 2.23 0.15
C ALA A 13 -17.33 2.99 -1.07
N ILE A 14 -17.68 4.26 -0.89
CA ILE A 14 -17.99 5.15 -2.01
C ILE A 14 -16.66 5.73 -2.50
N GLY A 15 -16.01 5.02 -3.44
CA GLY A 15 -14.80 5.48 -4.10
C GLY A 15 -15.11 6.56 -5.13
N LEU A 16 -14.67 7.79 -4.90
CA LEU A 16 -14.53 8.79 -5.95
C LEU A 16 -13.30 8.42 -6.80
N ALA A 17 -13.54 7.83 -7.97
CA ALA A 17 -12.48 7.57 -8.94
C ALA A 17 -11.93 8.90 -9.47
N SER A 18 -10.79 9.34 -8.93
CA SER A 18 -10.06 10.50 -9.43
C SER A 18 -9.27 10.14 -10.70
N PRO A 19 -9.14 11.07 -11.67
CA PRO A 19 -8.31 10.84 -12.84
C PRO A 19 -6.83 10.78 -12.41
N ALA A 20 -6.16 9.66 -12.74
CA ALA A 20 -4.71 9.57 -12.60
C ALA A 20 -4.04 10.67 -13.44
N LEU A 21 -3.22 11.52 -12.82
CA LEU A 21 -2.36 12.46 -13.53
C LEU A 21 -1.19 11.67 -14.11
N MET A 22 -1.32 11.22 -15.36
CA MET A 22 -0.17 10.68 -16.11
C MET A 22 0.63 11.83 -16.71
N VAL A 23 1.80 12.09 -16.14
CA VAL A 23 2.82 12.91 -16.83
C VAL A 23 3.59 11.97 -17.76
N GLN A 24 3.40 12.12 -19.07
CA GLN A 24 4.23 11.43 -20.05
C GLN A 24 5.64 12.03 -20.03
N ALA A 25 6.53 11.40 -19.25
CA ALA A 25 7.95 11.52 -19.50
C ALA A 25 8.34 10.55 -20.64
N GLN A 26 9.36 10.93 -21.41
CA GLN A 26 9.95 10.21 -22.54
C GLN A 26 10.12 8.70 -22.23
N GLU A 27 10.08 7.77 -23.21
CA GLU A 27 10.00 6.29 -23.05
C GLU A 27 10.83 5.63 -21.91
N LYS A 28 11.88 6.32 -21.46
CA LYS A 28 12.77 5.94 -20.37
C LYS A 28 12.31 6.37 -18.97
N ALA A 29 11.18 7.06 -18.82
CA ALA A 29 10.69 7.55 -17.54
C ALA A 29 9.17 7.69 -17.59
N SER A 30 8.49 7.35 -16.50
CA SER A 30 7.06 7.63 -16.33
C SER A 30 6.77 7.95 -14.87
N ALA A 31 5.79 8.81 -14.64
CA ALA A 31 5.30 9.10 -13.30
C ALA A 31 3.78 8.99 -13.28
N THR A 32 3.27 8.35 -12.23
CA THR A 32 1.85 8.19 -11.96
C THR A 32 1.56 8.67 -10.54
N GLY A 33 0.34 9.14 -10.33
CA GLY A 33 -0.12 9.52 -9.01
C GLY A 33 -1.62 9.40 -8.90
N TYR A 34 -2.09 9.25 -7.66
CA TYR A 34 -3.50 9.11 -7.34
C TYR A 34 -3.82 9.87 -6.05
N LEU A 35 -5.11 10.20 -5.91
CA LEU A 35 -5.69 10.83 -4.74
C LEU A 35 -7.10 10.29 -4.56
N GLU A 36 -7.35 9.72 -3.40
CA GLU A 36 -8.60 9.09 -3.00
C GLU A 36 -9.05 9.64 -1.66
N GLY A 37 -10.36 9.76 -1.50
CA GLY A 37 -10.97 10.23 -0.27
C GLY A 37 -12.36 9.59 -0.14
N GLY A 38 -12.74 9.27 1.08
CA GLY A 38 -13.97 8.55 1.35
C GLY A 38 -14.44 8.71 2.79
N TYR A 39 -15.58 8.10 3.06
CA TYR A 39 -16.20 8.08 4.37
C TYR A 39 -16.57 6.65 4.72
N GLU A 40 -16.12 6.18 5.87
CA GLU A 40 -16.34 4.83 6.38
C GLU A 40 -17.22 4.89 7.63
N HIS A 41 -18.11 3.92 7.77
CA HIS A 41 -18.89 3.70 8.98
C HIS A 41 -18.46 2.37 9.59
N ASP A 42 -17.83 2.40 10.76
CA ASP A 42 -17.42 1.21 11.48
C ASP A 42 -18.42 0.90 12.59
N SER A 43 -18.91 -0.34 12.60
CA SER A 43 -19.89 -0.80 13.61
C SER A 43 -19.21 -1.26 14.89
N ASN A 44 -17.89 -1.50 14.84
CA ASN A 44 -17.05 -1.94 15.95
C ASN A 44 -15.60 -1.59 15.61
N VAL A 45 -15.13 -0.44 16.09
CA VAL A 45 -13.77 0.04 15.79
C VAL A 45 -12.76 -0.99 16.29
N THR A 46 -12.18 -1.73 15.35
CA THR A 46 -11.23 -2.80 15.62
C THR A 46 -9.89 -2.39 15.04
N VAL A 47 -8.85 -2.33 15.87
CA VAL A 47 -7.48 -2.27 15.38
C VAL A 47 -6.98 -3.71 15.34
N ASP A 48 -7.04 -4.30 14.13
CA ASP A 48 -6.61 -5.68 13.90
C ASP A 48 -5.16 -5.93 14.36
N GLU A 49 -4.32 -4.89 14.38
CA GLU A 49 -2.91 -4.96 14.81
C GLU A 49 -2.70 -4.96 16.33
N LEU A 50 -3.69 -4.55 17.12
CA LEU A 50 -3.63 -4.49 18.59
C LEU A 50 -4.56 -5.49 19.28
N ASN A 51 -5.36 -6.26 18.52
CA ASN A 51 -6.42 -7.12 19.05
C ASN A 51 -7.29 -6.38 20.09
N THR A 52 -7.51 -5.08 19.84
CA THR A 52 -8.27 -4.19 20.70
C THR A 52 -9.44 -3.68 19.88
N SER A 53 -10.64 -3.99 20.36
CA SER A 53 -11.89 -3.46 19.83
C SER A 53 -12.46 -2.49 20.87
N ALA A 54 -12.81 -1.29 20.44
CA ALA A 54 -13.81 -0.52 21.16
C ALA A 54 -15.16 -1.09 20.71
N ASP A 55 -15.98 -1.61 21.64
CA ASP A 55 -17.39 -2.03 21.40
C ASP A 55 -18.28 -0.80 21.08
N GLU A 56 -17.75 0.17 20.33
CA GLU A 56 -18.35 1.46 20.00
C GLU A 56 -18.30 1.65 18.48
N SER A 57 -19.41 2.16 17.95
CA SER A 57 -19.52 2.50 16.53
C SER A 57 -19.05 3.92 16.32
N ASP A 58 -18.20 4.13 15.31
CA ASP A 58 -17.78 5.46 14.92
C ASP A 58 -17.63 5.58 13.41
N GLN A 59 -17.71 6.80 12.93
CA GLN A 59 -17.55 7.12 11.53
C GLN A 59 -16.18 7.75 11.30
N ALA A 60 -15.56 7.42 10.17
CA ALA A 60 -14.23 7.88 9.84
C ALA A 60 -14.15 8.51 8.45
N TRP A 61 -13.39 9.60 8.35
CA TRP A 61 -12.89 10.07 7.08
C TRP A 61 -11.63 9.29 6.72
N VAL A 62 -11.57 8.78 5.50
CA VAL A 62 -10.39 8.10 4.96
C VAL A 62 -9.84 8.85 3.76
N PHE A 63 -8.53 8.80 3.62
CA PHE A 63 -7.84 9.32 2.45
C PHE A 63 -6.63 8.46 2.11
N ASP A 64 -6.29 8.43 0.83
CA ASP A 64 -5.09 7.79 0.31
C ASP A 64 -4.53 8.67 -0.82
N ALA A 65 -3.24 8.92 -0.78
CA ALA A 65 -2.54 9.66 -1.80
C ALA A 65 -1.21 8.97 -2.08
N GLY A 66 -0.87 8.82 -3.35
CA GLY A 66 0.38 8.19 -3.72
C GLY A 66 0.95 8.71 -5.02
N LEU A 67 2.27 8.55 -5.13
CA LEU A 67 3.05 8.84 -6.31
C LEU A 67 4.04 7.71 -6.57
N GLU A 68 4.17 7.32 -7.83
CA GLU A 68 5.13 6.33 -8.29
C GLU A 68 5.87 6.88 -9.52
N GLY A 69 7.19 6.70 -9.51
CA GLY A 69 8.07 7.01 -10.63
C GLY A 69 8.78 5.74 -11.09
N ILE A 70 8.80 5.52 -12.40
CA ILE A 70 9.53 4.43 -13.04
C ILE A 70 10.58 5.05 -13.96
N LEU A 71 11.82 4.58 -13.87
CA LEU A 71 12.94 5.00 -14.69
C LEU A 71 13.58 3.78 -15.35
N LYS A 72 13.76 3.85 -16.66
CA LYS A 72 14.42 2.86 -17.50
C LYS A 72 15.63 3.48 -18.22
N PRO A 73 16.78 3.67 -17.53
CA PRO A 73 17.96 4.28 -18.15
C PRO A 73 18.45 3.51 -19.39
N THR A 74 18.31 2.19 -19.33
CA THR A 74 18.55 1.24 -20.43
C THR A 74 17.35 0.31 -20.57
N GLU A 75 17.24 -0.42 -21.68
CA GLU A 75 16.16 -1.40 -21.89
C GLU A 75 16.13 -2.52 -20.84
N ARG A 76 17.29 -2.81 -20.22
CA ARG A 76 17.45 -3.92 -19.25
C ARG A 76 17.42 -3.48 -17.80
N LEU A 77 17.46 -2.17 -17.52
CA LEU A 77 17.53 -1.65 -16.14
C LEU A 77 16.24 -0.92 -15.83
N ASN A 78 15.53 -1.37 -14.79
CA ASN A 78 14.33 -0.73 -14.30
C ASN A 78 14.54 -0.26 -12.86
N VAL A 79 14.08 0.95 -12.56
CA VAL A 79 14.11 1.57 -11.23
C VAL A 79 12.73 2.13 -10.94
N THR A 80 12.10 1.63 -9.88
CA THR A 80 10.80 2.11 -9.42
C THR A 80 10.97 2.74 -8.04
N LEU A 81 10.42 3.94 -7.87
CA LEU A 81 10.37 4.64 -6.58
C LEU A 81 8.91 5.02 -6.31
N GLY A 82 8.44 4.77 -5.10
CA GLY A 82 7.07 5.08 -4.71
C GLY A 82 7.00 5.72 -3.33
N TYR A 83 6.02 6.58 -3.14
CA TYR A 83 5.63 7.09 -1.85
C TYR A 83 4.11 7.19 -1.76
N SER A 84 3.53 6.64 -0.69
CA SER A 84 2.11 6.82 -0.39
C SER A 84 1.89 7.25 1.06
N LEU A 85 0.78 7.94 1.25
CA LEU A 85 0.25 8.38 2.52
C LEU A 85 -1.22 7.99 2.56
N SER A 86 -1.57 7.13 3.51
CA SER A 86 -2.96 6.83 3.82
C SER A 86 -3.27 7.23 5.26
N GLY A 87 -4.53 7.56 5.51
CA GLY A 87 -4.96 7.89 6.85
C GLY A 87 -6.44 7.73 7.08
N ARG A 88 -6.78 7.56 8.36
CA ARG A 88 -8.13 7.42 8.87
C ARG A 88 -8.32 8.38 10.05
N ARG A 89 -9.46 9.08 10.06
CA ARG A 89 -9.84 10.07 11.07
C ARG A 89 -11.22 9.79 11.60
N TYR A 90 -11.29 9.30 12.82
CA TYR A 90 -12.54 9.01 13.52
C TYR A 90 -13.15 10.30 14.09
N GLN A 91 -14.47 10.34 14.30
CA GLN A 91 -15.14 11.55 14.78
C GLN A 91 -15.12 11.66 16.30
N ASN A 92 -15.28 10.53 16.99
CA ASN A 92 -15.42 10.45 18.43
C ASN A 92 -14.24 9.71 19.08
N LEU A 93 -13.58 8.83 18.32
CA LEU A 93 -12.53 7.93 18.77
C LEU A 93 -11.16 8.31 18.16
N ASP A 94 -10.69 9.52 18.42
CA ASP A 94 -9.45 10.07 17.86
C ASP A 94 -8.18 9.31 18.30
N GLU A 95 -8.23 8.60 19.43
CA GLU A 95 -7.18 7.67 19.87
C GLU A 95 -6.90 6.54 18.85
N PHE A 96 -7.83 6.31 17.92
CA PHE A 96 -7.71 5.34 16.84
C PHE A 96 -7.33 5.95 15.48
N ASP A 97 -7.02 7.25 15.44
CA ASP A 97 -6.61 7.92 14.22
C ASP A 97 -5.30 7.34 13.68
N GLN A 98 -5.31 6.96 12.40
CA GLN A 98 -4.18 6.29 11.76
C GLN A 98 -3.57 7.16 10.67
N ASN A 99 -2.24 7.14 10.58
CA ASN A 99 -1.51 7.56 9.39
C ASN A 99 -0.48 6.53 9.06
N ILE A 100 -0.34 6.21 7.78
CA ILE A 100 0.65 5.28 7.28
C ILE A 100 1.40 5.95 6.15
N HIS A 101 2.69 6.14 6.34
CA HIS A 101 3.63 6.60 5.33
C HIS A 101 4.38 5.38 4.78
N LEU A 102 4.27 5.12 3.48
CA LEU A 102 4.98 4.03 2.83
C LEU A 102 5.93 4.57 1.79
N LEU A 103 7.22 4.27 1.93
CA LEU A 103 8.25 4.51 0.93
C LEU A 103 8.68 3.17 0.33
N SER A 104 8.72 3.10 -1.00
CA SER A 104 9.19 1.93 -1.74
C SER A 104 10.28 2.29 -2.74
N ALA A 105 11.24 1.39 -2.89
CA ALA A 105 12.26 1.44 -3.92
C ALA A 105 12.51 0.04 -4.47
N ASP A 106 12.53 -0.12 -5.78
CA ASP A 106 12.86 -1.37 -6.46
C ASP A 106 13.84 -1.08 -7.59
N VAL A 107 14.87 -1.91 -7.71
CA VAL A 107 15.84 -1.85 -8.80
C VAL A 107 15.99 -3.25 -9.35
N SER A 108 15.84 -3.40 -10.66
CA SER A 108 15.98 -4.68 -11.34
C SER A 108 16.74 -4.60 -12.65
N TYR A 109 17.46 -5.68 -12.97
CA TYR A 109 18.21 -5.83 -14.19
C TYR A 109 17.85 -7.15 -14.89
N ASP A 110 17.57 -7.06 -16.19
CA ASP A 110 17.22 -8.19 -17.05
C ASP A 110 18.46 -8.80 -17.71
N PHE A 111 18.90 -9.93 -17.14
CA PHE A 111 19.92 -10.83 -17.67
C PHE A 111 19.26 -12.01 -18.40
N ASP A 112 18.68 -11.80 -19.59
CA ASP A 112 18.01 -12.84 -20.40
C ASP A 112 18.69 -14.23 -20.26
N PRO A 113 18.01 -15.25 -19.68
CA PRO A 113 16.56 -15.37 -19.42
C PRO A 113 16.07 -15.02 -17.99
N VAL A 114 16.89 -14.35 -17.19
CA VAL A 114 16.68 -14.11 -15.75
C VAL A 114 16.71 -12.62 -15.40
N THR A 115 15.77 -12.18 -14.59
CA THR A 115 15.80 -10.85 -13.95
C THR A 115 16.34 -10.99 -12.54
N VAL A 116 17.28 -10.14 -12.16
CA VAL A 116 17.75 -10.01 -10.78
C VAL A 116 17.36 -8.64 -10.27
N GLY A 117 16.83 -8.55 -9.05
CA GLY A 117 16.46 -7.27 -8.48
C GLY A 117 16.55 -7.22 -6.97
N THR A 118 16.45 -6.01 -6.45
CA THR A 118 16.43 -5.71 -5.02
C THR A 118 15.31 -4.73 -4.74
N SER A 119 14.62 -4.91 -3.62
CA SER A 119 13.58 -4.00 -3.18
C SER A 119 13.80 -3.56 -1.74
N TYR A 120 13.34 -2.35 -1.44
CA TYR A 120 13.36 -1.77 -0.11
C TYR A 120 12.01 -1.11 0.17
N TYR A 121 11.42 -1.46 1.31
CA TYR A 121 10.17 -0.90 1.81
C TYR A 121 10.41 -0.34 3.20
N TYR A 122 9.96 0.89 3.41
CA TYR A 122 9.91 1.54 4.71
C TYR A 122 8.48 2.00 4.96
N SER A 123 7.88 1.53 6.05
CA SER A 123 6.57 1.97 6.50
C SER A 123 6.68 2.57 7.89
N HIS A 124 6.05 3.73 8.09
CA HIS A 124 5.90 4.37 9.37
C HIS A 124 4.41 4.61 9.61
N ALA A 125 3.89 4.02 10.68
CA ALA A 125 2.48 4.14 11.06
C ALA A 125 2.33 4.78 12.45
N THR A 126 1.36 5.68 12.57
CA THR A 126 0.96 6.31 13.84
C THR A 126 -0.47 5.89 14.22
N LEU A 127 -0.74 5.78 15.52
CA LEU A 127 -2.07 5.56 16.09
C LEU A 127 -2.33 6.59 17.20
N GLY A 128 -3.43 7.34 17.14
CA GLY A 128 -3.76 8.33 18.18
C GLY A 128 -2.70 9.43 18.35
N SER A 129 -1.92 9.72 17.30
CA SER A 129 -0.74 10.60 17.25
C SER A 129 0.60 9.99 17.74
N ASP A 130 0.61 8.78 18.27
CA ASP A 130 1.84 8.11 18.69
C ASP A 130 2.39 7.18 17.60
N PRO A 131 3.72 7.14 17.38
CA PRO A 131 4.33 6.12 16.53
C PRO A 131 4.00 4.72 17.03
N PHE A 132 3.35 3.93 16.19
CA PHE A 132 2.90 2.58 16.52
C PHE A 132 3.79 1.51 15.85
N LEU A 133 4.20 1.73 14.60
CA LEU A 133 4.97 0.75 13.84
C LEU A 133 5.97 1.39 12.89
N ASP A 134 7.24 1.01 13.06
CA ASP A 134 8.28 1.20 12.06
C ASP A 134 8.63 -0.15 11.44
N PHE A 135 8.35 -0.29 10.14
CA PHE A 135 8.63 -1.51 9.41
C PHE A 135 9.62 -1.25 8.28
N ARG A 136 10.65 -2.10 8.19
CA ARG A 136 11.66 -2.03 7.13
C ARG A 136 11.88 -3.42 6.56
N ARG A 137 11.86 -3.53 5.23
CA ARG A 137 12.17 -4.77 4.53
C ARG A 137 13.08 -4.45 3.36
N ALA A 138 14.28 -5.02 3.39
CA ALA A 138 15.12 -5.13 2.23
C ALA A 138 15.01 -6.56 1.71
N SER A 139 14.87 -6.72 0.40
CA SER A 139 14.79 -8.02 -0.23
C SER A 139 15.64 -8.10 -1.49
N VAL A 140 16.11 -9.29 -1.79
CA VAL A 140 16.76 -9.61 -3.06
C VAL A 140 15.93 -10.68 -3.73
N TYR A 141 15.70 -10.54 -5.04
CA TYR A 141 14.88 -11.48 -5.79
C TYR A 141 15.49 -11.84 -7.13
N LEU A 142 15.11 -13.02 -7.59
CA LEU A 142 15.42 -13.53 -8.92
C LEU A 142 14.11 -13.99 -9.56
N GLY A 143 13.88 -13.56 -10.80
CA GLY A 143 12.70 -13.91 -11.57
C GLY A 143 13.07 -14.43 -12.94
N SER A 144 12.24 -15.28 -13.53
CA SER A 144 12.42 -15.76 -14.90
C SER A 144 11.06 -16.10 -15.50
N LEU A 145 10.88 -15.75 -16.77
CA LEU A 145 9.74 -16.20 -17.56
C LEU A 145 10.06 -17.59 -18.12
N LEU A 146 9.39 -18.59 -17.60
CA LEU A 146 9.41 -19.96 -18.12
C LEU A 146 8.35 -20.10 -19.21
N ALA A 147 8.77 -20.63 -20.36
CA ALA A 147 7.93 -20.69 -21.56
C ALA A 147 7.38 -19.29 -21.91
N GLU A 148 6.15 -19.20 -22.41
CA GLU A 148 5.57 -17.94 -22.89
C GLU A 148 4.70 -17.24 -21.83
N ASP A 149 4.21 -17.98 -20.82
CA ASP A 149 3.13 -17.49 -19.93
C ASP A 149 3.37 -17.68 -18.42
N VAL A 150 4.49 -18.28 -18.00
CA VAL A 150 4.73 -18.62 -16.58
C VAL A 150 5.90 -17.84 -16.03
N TYR A 151 5.63 -16.83 -15.20
CA TYR A 151 6.68 -16.09 -14.50
C TYR A 151 6.93 -16.68 -13.10
N LEU A 152 8.14 -17.17 -12.85
CA LEU A 152 8.59 -17.60 -11.52
C LEU A 152 9.44 -16.52 -10.87
N ARG A 153 9.21 -16.24 -9.59
CA ARG A 153 10.01 -15.32 -8.78
C ARG A 153 10.28 -15.90 -7.40
N GLY A 154 11.54 -15.91 -6.99
CA GLY A 154 11.96 -16.18 -5.61
C GLY A 154 12.56 -14.93 -4.99
N SER A 155 12.28 -14.69 -3.71
CA SER A 155 12.79 -13.54 -2.94
C SER A 155 13.26 -13.97 -1.56
N LEU A 156 14.28 -13.28 -1.05
CA LEU A 156 14.82 -13.41 0.32
C LEU A 156 14.67 -12.07 1.06
#